data_AF-A0A7Y0E1I7-F1
#
_entry.id   AF-A0A7Y0E1I7-F1
#
_cell.length_a   1.000
_cell.length_b   1.000
_cell.length_c   1.000
_cell.angle_alpha   90.00
_cell.angle_beta   90.00
_cell.angle_gamma   90.00
#
_symmetry.space_group_name_H-M   'P 1'
#
loop_
_entity.id
_entity.type
_entity.pdbx_description
1 polymer ?
#
loop_
_entity_poly.entity_id
_entity_poly.type
_entity_poly.pdbx_seq_one_letter_code
_entity_poly.pdbx_strand_id
1 'polypeptide(L)'
;MSILVILVLLAITLCCIAGIVLQFYAWRHLKPGIPRYGHKDSMFRKRADYYTEDGMRYIEMQKKLTYVMFGLFVVFIVLIETGVADGTN
;
A
#
# COMPACT_ATOMS: atom_id res chain seq x y z
N MET A 1 2.72 2.78 25.42
CA MET A 1 2.31 2.01 24.22
C MET A 1 2.75 0.58 24.40
N SER A 2 1.84 -0.39 24.28
CA SER A 2 2.19 -1.81 24.35
C SER A 2 3.11 -2.21 23.19
N ILE A 3 3.99 -3.19 23.42
CA ILE A 3 4.94 -3.70 22.41
C ILE A 3 4.20 -4.10 21.11
N LEU A 4 2.99 -4.66 21.26
CA LEU A 4 2.12 -5.03 20.15
C LEU A 4 1.76 -3.85 19.24
N VAL A 5 1.44 -2.68 19.81
CA VAL A 5 1.11 -1.46 19.03
C VAL A 5 2.33 -0.98 18.25
N ILE A 6 3.53 -1.05 18.85
CA ILE A 6 4.79 -0.69 18.17
C ILE A 6 5.05 -1.63 16.99
N LEU A 7 4.85 -2.94 17.16
CA LEU A 7 5.03 -3.93 16.09
C LEU A 7 4.05 -3.71 14.94
N VAL A 8 2.78 -3.38 15.22
CA VAL A 8 1.78 -3.09 14.19
C VAL A 8 2.12 -1.81 13.43
N LEU A 9 2.57 -0.75 14.12
CA LEU A 9 3.03 0.47 13.47
C LEU A 9 4.25 0.24 12.57
N LEU A 10 5.21 -0.56 13.02
CA LEU A 10 6.36 -0.96 12.21
C LEU A 10 5.91 -1.75 10.97
N ALA A 11 4.98 -2.69 11.12
CA ALA A 11 4.44 -3.46 10.00
C ALA A 11 3.73 -2.56 8.97
N ILE A 12 2.90 -1.61 9.42
CA ILE A 12 2.24 -0.63 8.55
C ILE A 12 3.29 0.21 7.82
N THR A 13 4.31 0.70 8.52
CA THR A 13 5.39 1.52 7.94
C THR A 13 6.14 0.75 6.86
N LEU A 14 6.49 -0.51 7.12
CA LEU A 14 7.13 -1.39 6.14
C LEU A 14 6.25 -1.63 4.91
N CYS A 15 4.93 -1.78 5.10
CA CYS A 15 3.99 -1.89 3.98
C CYS A 15 3.95 -0.60 3.14
N CYS A 16 3.97 0.59 3.76
CA CYS A 16 4.04 1.86 3.03
C CYS A 16 5.32 1.95 2.18
N ILE A 17 6.48 1.59 2.74
CA ILE A 17 7.75 1.57 2.02
C ILE A 17 7.69 0.59 0.84
N ALA A 18 7.21 -0.63 1.08
CA ALA A 18 7.04 -1.62 0.02
C ALA A 18 6.09 -1.13 -1.09
N GLY A 19 5.02 -0.42 -0.74
CA GLY A 19 4.10 0.19 -1.69
C GLY A 19 4.76 1.25 -2.56
N ILE A 20 5.59 2.12 -1.97
CA ILE A 20 6.37 3.13 -2.72
C ILE A 20 7.37 2.47 -3.67
N VAL A 21 8.05 1.42 -3.21
CA VAL A 21 9.01 0.66 -4.01
C VAL A 21 8.32 -0.01 -5.20
N LEU A 22 7.18 -0.68 -4.98
CA LEU A 22 6.38 -1.29 -6.05
C LEU A 22 5.88 -0.25 -7.05
N GLN A 23 5.43 0.92 -6.57
CA GLN A 23 5.01 2.02 -7.44
C GLN A 23 6.17 2.55 -8.30
N PHE A 24 7.38 2.66 -7.73
CA PHE A 24 8.58 3.08 -8.45
C PHE A 24 8.99 2.08 -9.53
N TYR A 25 8.97 0.77 -9.21
CA TYR A 25 9.24 -0.28 -10.18
C TYR A 25 8.19 -0.31 -11.29
N ALA A 26 6.89 -0.21 -10.94
CA ALA A 26 5.82 -0.12 -11.93
C ALA A 26 6.04 1.06 -12.89
N TRP A 27 6.45 2.23 -12.37
CA TRP A 27 6.79 3.40 -13.17
C TRP A 27 7.94 3.19 -14.16
N ARG A 28 8.92 2.37 -13.81
CA ARG A 28 10.02 2.03 -14.73
C ARG A 28 9.53 1.22 -15.94
N HIS A 29 8.41 0.52 -15.80
CA HIS A 29 7.79 -0.34 -16.81
C HIS A 29 6.60 0.33 -17.53
N LEU A 30 6.57 1.66 -17.57
CA LEU A 30 5.65 2.41 -18.44
C LEU A 30 6.02 2.23 -19.91
N LYS A 31 5.02 2.03 -20.78
CA LYS A 31 5.25 1.94 -22.23
C LYS A 31 5.77 3.29 -22.78
N PRO A 32 6.65 3.26 -23.81
CA PRO A 32 7.19 4.48 -24.41
C PRO A 32 6.08 5.35 -25.02
N GLY A 33 6.17 6.67 -24.82
CA GLY A 33 5.19 7.65 -25.33
C GLY A 33 4.10 8.07 -24.33
N ILE A 34 4.09 7.49 -23.13
CA ILE A 34 3.10 7.80 -22.09
C ILE A 34 3.68 8.85 -21.12
N PRO A 35 2.98 9.98 -20.87
CA PRO A 35 3.49 11.03 -20.00
C PRO A 35 3.65 10.51 -18.57
N ARG A 36 4.88 10.58 -18.04
CA ARG A 36 5.24 10.11 -16.70
C ARG A 36 4.49 10.81 -15.55
N TYR A 37 3.89 11.98 -15.82
CA TYR A 37 3.26 12.86 -14.81
C TYR A 37 1.84 13.31 -15.15
N GLY A 38 1.12 12.60 -16.01
CA GLY A 38 -0.24 12.96 -16.38
C GLY A 38 -1.19 11.79 -16.19
N HIS A 39 -2.15 11.95 -15.28
CA HIS A 39 -3.33 11.10 -15.08
C HIS A 39 -3.17 9.89 -14.12
N LYS A 40 -3.07 10.19 -12.81
CA LYS A 40 -3.26 9.19 -11.75
C LYS A 40 -4.59 8.44 -11.87
N ASP A 41 -5.67 9.10 -12.27
CA ASP A 41 -7.01 8.50 -12.29
C ASP A 41 -7.32 7.67 -13.54
N SER A 42 -6.78 8.01 -14.72
CA SER A 42 -6.98 7.17 -15.92
C SER A 42 -6.06 5.94 -15.94
N MET A 43 -4.93 6.00 -15.23
CA MET A 43 -4.01 4.86 -15.10
C MET A 43 -4.64 3.66 -14.40
N PHE A 44 -5.59 3.84 -13.46
CA PHE A 44 -6.24 2.70 -12.80
C PHE A 44 -7.28 1.99 -13.69
N ARG A 45 -7.95 2.74 -14.57
CA ARG A 45 -9.04 2.22 -15.42
C ARG A 45 -8.52 1.56 -16.70
N LYS A 46 -7.37 2.01 -17.21
CA LYS A 46 -6.70 1.49 -18.43
C LYS A 46 -5.26 1.02 -18.17
N ARG A 47 -4.95 0.52 -16.97
CA ARG A 47 -3.59 0.09 -16.55
C ARG A 47 -2.86 -0.82 -17.55
N ALA A 48 -3.56 -1.74 -18.20
CA ALA A 48 -2.97 -2.64 -19.20
C ALA A 48 -2.51 -1.91 -20.49
N ASP A 49 -3.12 -0.76 -20.79
CA ASP A 49 -2.73 0.07 -21.92
C ASP A 49 -1.44 0.84 -21.61
N TYR A 50 -1.22 1.19 -20.33
CA TYR A 50 -0.13 2.05 -19.88
C TYR A 50 1.15 1.31 -19.49
N TYR A 51 1.03 0.14 -18.89
CA TYR A 51 2.15 -0.62 -18.34
C TYR A 51 2.47 -1.85 -19.18
N THR A 52 3.74 -2.27 -19.20
CA THR A 52 4.10 -3.59 -19.71
C THR A 52 3.56 -4.69 -18.79
N GLU A 53 3.64 -5.95 -19.22
CA GLU A 53 3.19 -7.10 -18.44
C GLU A 53 3.89 -7.17 -17.07
N ASP A 54 5.18 -6.85 -17.01
CA ASP A 54 5.93 -6.74 -15.74
C ASP A 54 5.45 -5.57 -14.88
N GLY A 55 5.19 -4.39 -15.47
CA GLY A 55 4.62 -3.25 -14.76
C GLY A 55 3.25 -3.59 -14.13
N MET A 56 2.44 -4.36 -14.85
CA MET A 56 1.16 -4.86 -14.37
C MET A 56 1.31 -5.81 -13.18
N ARG A 57 2.34 -6.69 -13.17
CA ARG A 57 2.63 -7.56 -12.02
C ARG A 57 2.93 -6.77 -10.75
N TYR A 58 3.72 -5.70 -10.84
CA TYR A 58 3.99 -4.83 -9.68
C TYR A 58 2.73 -4.14 -9.15
N ILE A 59 1.83 -3.70 -10.05
CA ILE A 59 0.54 -3.10 -9.68
C ILE A 59 -0.37 -4.13 -8.98
N GLU A 60 -0.39 -5.38 -9.46
CA GLU A 60 -1.15 -6.45 -8.79
C GLU A 60 -0.59 -6.78 -7.41
N MET A 61 0.73 -6.82 -7.26
CA MET A 61 1.38 -6.97 -5.96
C MET A 61 1.03 -5.81 -5.02
N GLN A 62 1.00 -4.58 -5.54
CA GLN A 62 0.59 -3.41 -4.77
C GLN A 62 -0.86 -3.51 -4.30
N LYS A 63 -1.76 -4.03 -5.15
CA LYS A 63 -3.16 -4.28 -4.76
C LYS A 63 -3.27 -5.32 -3.64
N LYS A 64 -2.49 -6.41 -3.71
CA LYS A 64 -2.41 -7.42 -2.63
C LYS A 64 -1.89 -6.79 -1.33
N LEU A 65 -0.86 -5.96 -1.44
CA LEU A 65 -0.29 -5.22 -0.31
C LEU A 65 -1.31 -4.27 0.33
N THR A 66 -2.19 -3.63 -0.46
CA THR A 66 -3.28 -2.79 0.06
C THR A 66 -4.26 -3.60 0.92
N TYR A 67 -4.60 -4.84 0.55
CA TYR A 67 -5.46 -5.69 1.38
C TYR A 67 -4.79 -6.08 2.70
N VAL A 68 -3.48 -6.37 2.67
CA VAL A 68 -2.70 -6.62 3.90
C VAL A 68 -2.66 -5.39 4.78
N MET A 69 -2.39 -4.21 4.21
CA MET A 69 -2.42 -2.94 4.94
C MET A 69 -3.78 -2.67 5.57
N PHE A 70 -4.87 -2.92 4.86
CA PHE A 70 -6.22 -2.76 5.38
C PHE A 70 -6.44 -3.64 6.62
N GLY A 71 -6.03 -4.92 6.56
CA GLY A 71 -6.10 -5.83 7.70
C GLY A 71 -5.28 -5.34 8.90
N LEU A 72 -4.04 -4.89 8.67
CA LEU A 72 -3.19 -4.31 9.73
C LEU A 72 -3.81 -3.05 10.35
N PHE A 73 -4.49 -2.24 9.54
CA PHE A 73 -5.15 -1.03 10.01
C PHE A 73 -6.38 -1.35 10.88
N VAL A 74 -7.17 -2.36 10.51
CA VAL A 74 -8.28 -2.85 11.35
C VAL A 74 -7.76 -3.39 12.68
N VAL A 75 -6.70 -4.20 12.67
CA VAL A 75 -6.06 -4.69 13.89
C VAL A 75 -5.56 -3.52 14.75
N PHE A 76 -4.93 -2.52 14.13
CA PHE A 76 -4.48 -1.32 14.84
C PHE A 76 -5.62 -0.56 15.52
N ILE A 77 -6.75 -0.37 14.85
CA ILE A 77 -7.95 0.26 15.42
C ILE A 77 -8.46 -0.54 16.62
N VAL A 78 -8.62 -1.86 16.47
CA VAL A 78 -9.08 -2.73 17.58
C VAL A 78 -8.15 -2.61 18.78
N LEU A 79 -6.82 -2.63 18.56
CA LEU A 79 -5.84 -2.49 19.64
C LEU A 79 -5.86 -1.12 20.31
N ILE A 80 -6.18 -0.06 19.59
CA ILE A 80 -6.40 1.26 20.18
C ILE A 80 -7.67 1.23 21.01
N GLU A 81 -8.79 0.79 20.48
CA GLU A 81 -10.07 0.76 21.20
C GLU A 81 -9.99 -0.09 22.48
N THR A 82 -9.44 -1.30 22.39
CA THR A 82 -9.27 -2.16 23.56
C THR A 82 -8.19 -1.64 24.51
N GLY A 83 -7.11 -1.06 23.99
CA GLY A 83 -6.04 -0.47 24.81
C GLY A 83 -6.42 0.86 25.47
N VAL A 84 -7.38 1.61 24.90
CA VAL A 84 -8.00 2.80 25.50
C VAL A 84 -9.01 2.38 26.57
N ALA A 85 -9.74 1.28 26.36
CA ALA A 85 -10.62 0.70 27.38
C ALA A 85 -9.85 0.28 28.64
N ASP A 86 -8.62 -0.22 28.51
CA ASP A 86 -7.74 -0.55 29.64
C ASP A 86 -7.12 0.68 30.36
N GLY A 87 -7.20 1.88 29.78
CA GLY A 87 -6.60 3.11 30.30
C GLY A 87 -7.57 4.07 31.01
N THR A 88 -8.80 3.63 31.30
CA THR A 88 -9.86 4.43 31.97
C THR A 88 -10.19 3.93 33.38
N ASN A 89 -9.25 3.30 34.08
CA ASN A 89 -9.33 3.02 35.52
C ASN A 89 -8.11 3.57 36.26
#